data_AF-A0A1F4DR50-F1
#
_entry.id   AF-A0A1F4DR50-F1
#
_cell.length_a   1.000
_cell.length_b   1.000
_cell.length_c   1.000
_cell.angle_alpha   90.00
_cell.angle_beta   90.00
_cell.angle_gamma   90.00
#
_symmetry.space_group_name_H-M   'P 1'
#
loop_
_entity.id
_entity.type
_entity.pdbx_description
1 polymer ?
#
loop_
_entity_poly.entity_id
_entity_poly.type
_entity_poly.pdbx_seq_one_letter_code
_entity_poly.pdbx_strand_id
1 'polypeptide(L)'
;MQAARRLAAVVVLALSVVLAAREANQPQPTFRMVIDYVTTDAIARNARGQFVANLTKADFEVFEDGVRQAIASLTLVQGGRVHNPGRLRSLFTRPLATAKG
;
A
#
# COMPACT_ATOMS: atom_id res chain seq x y z
N MET A 1 18.42 38.28 -48.77
CA MET A 1 18.68 38.07 -47.33
C MET A 1 17.43 37.72 -46.49
N GLN A 2 16.21 38.19 -46.82
CA GLN A 2 15.00 37.88 -46.04
C GLN A 2 14.56 36.40 -46.13
N ALA A 3 14.72 35.76 -47.29
CA ALA A 3 14.37 34.34 -47.49
C ALA A 3 15.20 33.39 -46.60
N ALA A 4 16.51 33.58 -46.54
CA ALA A 4 17.41 32.79 -45.68
C ALA A 4 17.09 32.97 -44.18
N ARG A 5 16.69 34.17 -43.76
CA ARG A 5 16.27 34.46 -42.38
C ARG A 5 14.96 33.78 -42.00
N ARG A 6 14.01 33.68 -42.93
CA ARG A 6 12.74 32.97 -42.72
C ARG A 6 12.93 31.46 -42.60
N LEU A 7 13.80 30.89 -43.43
CA LEU A 7 14.19 29.47 -43.36
C LEU A 7 14.86 29.13 -42.02
N ALA A 8 15.82 29.95 -41.59
CA ALA A 8 16.48 29.77 -40.30
C ALA A 8 15.48 29.83 -39.12
N ALA A 9 14.53 30.75 -39.15
CA ALA A 9 13.51 30.87 -38.09
C ALA A 9 12.58 29.64 -38.00
N VAL A 10 12.20 29.06 -39.14
CA VAL A 10 11.35 27.84 -39.17
C VAL A 10 12.11 26.63 -38.63
N VAL A 11 13.39 26.49 -38.96
CA VAL A 11 14.23 25.40 -38.45
C VAL A 11 14.41 25.50 -36.94
N VAL A 12 14.65 26.70 -36.41
CA VAL A 12 14.76 26.94 -34.97
C VAL A 12 13.44 26.61 -34.26
N LEU A 13 12.30 27.06 -34.80
CA LEU A 13 10.98 26.77 -34.23
C LEU A 13 10.67 25.27 -34.23
N ALA A 14 11.00 24.57 -35.32
CA ALA A 14 10.81 23.12 -35.43
C ALA A 14 11.69 22.36 -34.43
N LEU A 15 12.94 22.80 -34.25
CA LEU A 15 13.87 22.19 -33.29
C LEU A 15 13.40 22.37 -31.83
N SER A 16 12.85 23.53 -31.49
CA SER A 16 12.28 23.80 -30.16
C SER A 16 11.11 22.87 -29.83
N VAL A 17 10.23 22.58 -30.80
CA VAL A 17 9.10 21.65 -30.63
C VAL A 17 9.60 20.22 -30.40
N VAL A 18 10.64 19.79 -31.12
CA VAL A 18 11.22 18.44 -30.96
C VAL A 18 11.89 18.27 -29.59
N LEU A 19 12.53 19.31 -29.06
CA LEU A 19 13.13 19.27 -27.71
C LEU A 19 12.08 19.22 -26.60
N ALA A 20 11.02 20.03 -26.68
CA ALA A 20 9.94 20.03 -25.69
C ALA A 20 9.20 18.68 -25.64
N ALA A 21 9.05 17.99 -26.78
CA ALA A 21 8.44 16.66 -26.83
C ALA A 21 9.28 15.56 -26.15
N ARG A 22 10.59 15.77 -25.95
CA ARG A 22 11.48 14.80 -25.27
C ARG A 22 11.30 14.78 -23.75
N GLU A 23 10.88 15.90 -23.15
CA GLU A 23 10.71 16.02 -21.70
C GLU A 23 9.41 15.37 -21.21
N ALA A 24 8.39 15.25 -22.07
CA ALA A 24 7.10 14.66 -21.73
C ALA A 24 7.10 13.12 -21.59
N ASN A 25 8.22 12.45 -21.93
CA ASN A 25 8.31 10.98 -21.94
C ASN A 25 9.28 10.42 -20.88
N GLN A 26 9.45 11.12 -19.76
CA GLN A 26 10.22 10.57 -18.64
C GLN A 26 9.41 9.48 -17.93
N PRO A 27 9.97 8.27 -17.74
CA PRO A 27 9.29 7.20 -17.01
C PRO A 27 8.94 7.66 -15.59
N GLN A 28 7.69 7.52 -15.19
CA GLN A 28 7.28 7.81 -13.81
C GLN A 28 8.01 6.87 -12.84
N PRO A 29 8.74 7.39 -11.83
CA PRO A 29 9.40 6.53 -10.84
C PRO A 29 8.34 5.69 -10.10
N THR A 30 8.56 4.37 -10.06
CA THR A 30 7.74 3.44 -9.28
C THR A 30 8.43 3.15 -7.95
N PHE A 31 7.76 3.49 -6.85
CA PHE A 31 8.20 3.13 -5.51
C PHE A 31 7.62 1.78 -5.10
N ARG A 32 8.45 0.89 -4.54
CA ARG A 32 8.05 -0.42 -4.01
C ARG A 32 8.40 -0.47 -2.54
N MET A 33 7.49 -1.02 -1.73
CA MET A 33 7.68 -1.23 -0.29
C MET A 33 7.39 -2.71 0.03
N VAL A 34 8.16 -3.28 0.95
CA VAL A 34 7.97 -4.63 1.50
C VAL A 34 7.48 -4.49 2.94
N ILE A 35 6.53 -5.32 3.35
CA ILE A 35 6.03 -5.38 4.73
C ILE A 35 6.21 -6.82 5.20
N ASP A 36 6.90 -6.98 6.33
CA ASP A 36 7.01 -8.28 7.00
C ASP A 36 5.85 -8.44 8.00
N TYR A 37 5.17 -9.58 7.93
CA TYR A 37 4.08 -9.94 8.85
C TYR A 37 4.52 -11.11 9.73
N VAL A 38 4.34 -10.96 11.03
CA VAL A 38 4.55 -12.04 12.01
C VAL A 38 3.19 -12.47 12.55
N THR A 39 2.98 -13.79 12.64
CA THR A 39 1.79 -14.39 13.26
C THR A 39 2.19 -15.08 14.56
N THR A 40 1.41 -14.87 15.62
CA THR A 40 1.67 -15.46 16.93
C THR A 40 0.38 -15.99 17.52
N ASP A 41 0.41 -17.22 18.01
CA ASP A 41 -0.72 -17.84 18.71
C ASP A 41 -0.64 -17.53 20.21
N ALA A 42 -1.78 -17.17 20.80
CA ALA A 42 -1.92 -16.93 22.24
C ALA A 42 -3.15 -17.66 22.80
N ILE A 43 -2.98 -18.31 23.96
CA ILE A 43 -4.07 -19.00 24.67
C ILE A 43 -4.34 -18.24 25.97
N ALA A 44 -5.37 -17.40 25.96
CA ALA A 44 -5.79 -16.66 27.14
C ALA A 44 -6.56 -17.55 28.13
N ARG A 45 -6.17 -17.49 29.41
CA ARG A 45 -6.83 -18.20 30.50
C ARG A 45 -7.10 -17.27 31.68
N ASN A 46 -8.22 -17.47 32.36
CA ASN A 46 -8.52 -16.75 33.60
C ASN A 46 -7.75 -17.33 34.79
N ALA A 47 -7.93 -16.73 35.99
CA ALA A 47 -7.28 -17.18 37.22
C ALA A 47 -7.60 -18.63 37.64
N ARG A 48 -8.67 -19.22 37.09
CA ARG A 48 -9.07 -20.62 37.32
C ARG A 48 -8.55 -21.56 36.23
N GLY A 49 -7.71 -21.06 35.31
CA GLY A 49 -7.15 -21.82 34.18
C GLY A 49 -8.13 -22.04 33.02
N GLN A 50 -9.31 -21.44 33.04
CA GLN A 50 -10.33 -21.63 32.00
C GLN A 50 -10.05 -20.74 30.80
N PHE A 51 -10.26 -21.27 29.59
CA PHE A 51 -10.10 -20.53 28.34
C PHE A 51 -11.05 -19.33 28.26
N VAL A 52 -10.56 -18.18 27.81
CA VAL A 52 -11.34 -16.95 27.63
C VAL A 52 -11.55 -16.71 26.14
N ALA A 53 -12.77 -16.95 25.66
CA ALA A 53 -13.09 -16.95 24.23
C ALA A 53 -13.59 -15.60 23.69
N ASN A 54 -13.93 -14.65 24.55
CA ASN A 54 -14.59 -13.40 24.18
C ASN A 54 -13.65 -12.19 24.11
N LEU A 55 -12.34 -12.42 23.94
CA LEU A 55 -11.37 -11.35 23.75
C LEU A 55 -11.47 -10.77 22.34
N THR A 56 -11.27 -9.47 22.27
CA THR A 56 -11.26 -8.67 21.05
C THR A 56 -9.86 -8.12 20.81
N LYS A 57 -9.62 -7.54 19.63
CA LYS A 57 -8.35 -6.88 19.30
C LYS A 57 -7.97 -5.78 20.31
N ALA A 58 -8.96 -5.12 20.92
CA ALA A 58 -8.73 -4.04 21.88
C ALA A 58 -8.15 -4.54 23.22
N ASP A 59 -8.29 -5.84 23.51
CA ASP A 59 -7.77 -6.47 24.72
C ASP A 59 -6.29 -6.90 24.58
N PHE A 60 -5.66 -6.61 23.44
CA PHE A 60 -4.27 -6.95 23.16
C PHE A 60 -3.45 -5.72 22.79
N GLU A 61 -2.21 -5.71 23.28
CA GLU A 61 -1.15 -4.83 22.83
C GLU A 61 0.04 -5.69 22.43
N VAL A 62 0.64 -5.39 21.28
CA VAL A 62 1.85 -6.05 20.80
C VAL A 62 2.96 -5.02 20.81
N PHE A 63 4.11 -5.40 21.36
CA PHE A 63 5.31 -4.57 21.39
C PHE A 63 6.46 -5.34 20.77
N GLU A 64 7.30 -4.62 20.04
CA GLU A 64 8.58 -5.10 19.52
C GLU A 64 9.64 -4.13 20.02
N ASP A 65 10.60 -4.64 20.80
CA ASP A 65 11.66 -3.84 21.43
C ASP A 65 11.13 -2.60 22.18
N GLY A 66 9.96 -2.75 22.82
CA GLY A 66 9.29 -1.67 23.56
C GLY A 66 8.46 -0.71 22.69
N VAL A 67 8.44 -0.87 21.38
CA VAL A 67 7.64 -0.07 20.45
C VAL A 67 6.30 -0.75 20.17
N ARG A 68 5.19 -0.02 20.34
CA ARG A 68 3.84 -0.55 20.10
C ARG A 68 3.62 -0.82 18.61
N GLN A 69 3.21 -2.05 18.30
CA GLN A 69 2.92 -2.50 16.94
C GLN A 69 1.42 -2.52 16.66
N ALA A 70 1.05 -2.29 15.40
CA ALA A 70 -0.33 -2.39 14.95
C ALA A 70 -0.68 -3.86 14.69
N ILE A 71 -1.68 -4.38 15.39
CA ILE A 71 -2.24 -5.71 15.09
C ILE A 71 -3.00 -5.60 13.77
N ALA A 72 -2.64 -6.37 12.74
CA ALA A 72 -3.34 -6.32 11.45
C ALA A 72 -4.65 -7.11 11.45
N SER A 73 -4.63 -8.31 12.04
CA SER A 73 -5.76 -9.22 12.15
C SER A 73 -5.73 -9.96 13.48
N LEU A 74 -6.90 -10.42 13.93
CA LEU A 74 -7.05 -11.30 15.08
C LEU A 74 -8.11 -12.35 14.72
N THR A 75 -7.81 -13.62 14.97
CA THR A 75 -8.75 -14.72 14.79
C THR A 75 -8.82 -15.55 16.06
N LEU A 76 -10.02 -15.97 16.42
CA LEU A 76 -10.27 -16.91 17.50
C LEU A 76 -10.33 -18.31 16.91
N VAL A 77 -9.41 -19.19 17.33
CA VAL A 77 -9.45 -20.61 16.98
C VAL A 77 -9.95 -21.41 18.18
N GLN A 78 -11.13 -22.02 18.06
CA GLN A 78 -11.72 -22.84 19.12
C GLN A 78 -12.28 -24.14 18.55
N GLY A 79 -11.84 -25.28 19.09
CA GLY A 79 -12.30 -26.60 18.66
C GLY A 79 -12.11 -26.85 17.15
N GLY A 80 -11.00 -26.36 16.58
CA GLY A 80 -10.68 -26.45 15.15
C GLY A 80 -11.44 -25.47 14.24
N ARG A 81 -12.27 -24.57 14.80
CA ARG A 81 -13.02 -23.56 14.04
C ARG A 81 -12.40 -22.18 14.18
N VAL A 82 -12.25 -21.49 13.05
CA VAL A 82 -11.78 -20.10 12.98
C VAL A 82 -12.97 -19.15 13.04
N HIS A 83 -12.96 -18.23 14.01
CA HIS A 83 -13.92 -17.15 14.15
C HIS A 83 -13.17 -15.84 13.96
N ASN A 84 -13.71 -14.92 13.16
CA ASN A 84 -13.14 -13.58 13.00
C ASN A 84 -13.99 -12.59 13.81
N PRO A 85 -13.55 -12.15 15.00
CA PRO A 85 -14.31 -11.23 15.85
C PRO A 85 -14.37 -9.78 15.31
N GLY A 86 -14.04 -9.55 14.04
CA GLY A 86 -14.22 -8.26 13.38
C GLY A 86 -14.08 -8.40 11.87
N ARG A 87 -15.21 -8.53 11.16
CA ARG A 87 -15.24 -8.43 9.70
C ARG A 87 -14.79 -7.03 9.29
N LEU A 88 -13.50 -6.89 8.95
CA LEU A 88 -12.96 -5.70 8.32
C LEU A 88 -13.70 -5.49 6.99
N ARG A 89 -14.61 -4.51 6.95
CA ARG A 89 -15.12 -3.98 5.70
C ARG A 89 -13.92 -3.47 4.90
N SER A 90 -13.62 -4.14 3.79
CA SER A 90 -12.72 -3.76 2.71
C SER A 90 -12.16 -2.32 2.81
N LEU A 91 -10.91 -2.18 3.25
CA LEU A 91 -10.16 -0.91 3.17
C LEU A 91 -9.07 -0.93 2.08
N PHE A 92 -9.03 -1.98 1.24
CA PHE A 92 -7.98 -2.16 0.22
C PHE A 92 -8.49 -2.38 -1.21
N THR A 93 -9.75 -2.08 -1.53
CA THR A 93 -10.15 -1.96 -2.93
C THR A 93 -9.86 -0.53 -3.42
N ARG A 94 -8.62 -0.25 -3.82
CA ARG A 94 -8.40 0.82 -4.81
C ARG A 94 -8.97 0.30 -6.13
N PRO A 95 -9.93 0.98 -6.78
CA PRO A 95 -10.31 0.61 -8.12
C PRO A 95 -9.08 0.75 -9.01
N LEU A 96 -8.74 -0.31 -9.73
CA LEU A 96 -7.73 -0.27 -10.77
C LEU A 96 -8.27 0.69 -11.83
N ALA A 97 -7.74 1.90 -11.88
CA ALA A 97 -8.04 2.81 -12.98
C ALA A 97 -7.53 2.13 -14.25
N THR A 98 -8.47 1.70 -15.11
CA THR A 98 -8.21 1.35 -16.50
C THR A 98 -7.61 2.56 -17.18
N ALA A 99 -6.29 2.59 -17.31
CA ALA A 99 -5.61 3.46 -18.26
C ALA A 99 -5.52 2.68 -19.58
N LYS A 100 -6.47 2.95 -20.49
CA LYS A 100 -6.29 2.69 -21.92
C LYS A 100 -5.41 3.81 -22.48
N GLY A 101 -4.35 3.42 -23.17
CA GLY A 101 -3.50 4.25 -24.02
C GLY A 101 -2.78 3.33 -24.98
#